data_AF-A0A1Z1G5H7-F1
#
_entry.id   AF-A0A1Z1G5H7-F1
#
_cell.length_a   1.000
_cell.length_b   1.000
_cell.length_c   1.000
_cell.angle_alpha   90.00
_cell.angle_beta   90.00
_cell.angle_gamma   90.00
#
_symmetry.space_group_name_H-M   'P 1'
#
loop_
_entity.id
_entity.type
_entity.pdbx_description
1 polymer ?
#
loop_
_entity_poly.entity_id
_entity_poly.type
_entity_poly.pdbx_seq_one_letter_code
_entity_poly.pdbx_strand_id
1 'polypeptide(L)'
;MELSESFHETVFIFPESGLILGSLGVVPLTNIVHSAFLLGFVSACTAPPYLSLDSDFIAAAQVLIYVGAVNVLLIFAVMLMKKGAEDSSAYQTIGDGITSVPCIGIFLLSDNTILNTSWSEVYLIARSNKDEGIVPMDNIRRIGSELVTEFFIPFELMSLILLIALVGAITLARARKTINSERKILRNEKNF
;
A
#
# COMPACT_ATOMS: atom_id res chain seq x y z
N MET A 1 -29.72 2.85 21.82
CA MET A 1 -29.21 3.55 20.63
C MET A 1 -27.75 3.98 20.82
N GLU A 2 -27.37 4.51 22.00
CA GLU A 2 -25.99 4.93 22.31
C GLU A 2 -24.91 3.83 22.25
N LEU A 3 -25.25 2.56 22.58
CA LEU A 3 -24.30 1.44 22.50
C LEU A 3 -23.88 1.09 21.07
N SER A 4 -24.73 1.34 20.07
CA SER A 4 -24.42 1.01 18.67
C SER A 4 -23.47 2.02 18.05
N GLU A 5 -23.65 3.31 18.35
CA GLU A 5 -22.76 4.36 17.81
C GLU A 5 -21.37 4.29 18.43
N SER A 6 -21.29 4.08 19.75
CA SER A 6 -19.99 3.92 20.44
C SER A 6 -19.22 2.68 19.94
N PHE A 7 -19.93 1.61 19.56
CA PHE A 7 -19.28 0.42 18.99
C PHE A 7 -18.66 0.71 17.62
N HIS A 8 -19.37 1.40 16.73
CA HIS A 8 -18.83 1.81 15.42
C HIS A 8 -17.62 2.74 15.55
N GLU A 9 -17.71 3.72 16.46
CA GLU A 9 -16.61 4.65 16.71
C GLU A 9 -15.36 3.93 17.27
N THR A 10 -15.55 2.99 18.18
CA THR A 10 -14.44 2.20 18.75
C THR A 10 -13.77 1.31 17.68
N VAL A 11 -14.57 0.67 16.83
CA VAL A 11 -14.07 -0.19 15.73
C VAL A 11 -13.32 0.63 14.68
N PHE A 12 -13.61 1.92 14.54
CA PHE A 12 -12.92 2.82 13.61
C PHE A 12 -11.64 3.39 14.22
N ILE A 13 -11.69 3.91 15.45
CA ILE A 13 -10.54 4.54 16.11
C ILE A 13 -9.43 3.54 16.41
N PHE A 14 -9.77 2.31 16.79
CA PHE A 14 -8.79 1.28 17.14
C PHE A 14 -7.80 0.98 15.99
N PRO A 15 -8.22 0.59 14.77
CA PRO A 15 -7.31 0.35 13.65
C PRO A 15 -6.60 1.62 13.17
N GLU A 16 -7.23 2.79 13.24
CA GLU A 16 -6.58 4.06 12.87
C GLU A 16 -5.43 4.43 13.82
N SER A 17 -5.62 4.23 15.13
CA SER A 17 -4.54 4.42 16.10
C SER A 17 -3.37 3.46 15.83
N GLY A 18 -3.69 2.21 15.46
CA GLY A 18 -2.70 1.21 15.03
C GLY A 18 -1.98 1.61 13.75
N LEU A 19 -2.68 2.25 12.80
CA LEU A 19 -2.12 2.77 11.56
C LEU A 19 -1.07 3.85 11.84
N ILE A 20 -1.39 4.82 12.71
CA ILE A 20 -0.50 5.91 13.09
C ILE A 20 0.75 5.36 13.79
N LEU A 21 0.56 4.47 14.78
CA LEU A 21 1.66 3.86 15.51
C LEU A 21 2.56 2.99 14.60
N GLY A 22 1.95 2.19 13.72
CA GLY A 22 2.67 1.35 12.78
C GLY A 22 3.45 2.15 11.74
N SER A 23 2.87 3.23 11.23
CA SER A 23 3.52 4.16 10.28
C SER A 23 4.68 4.91 10.94
N LEU A 24 4.50 5.35 12.20
CA LEU A 24 5.59 5.97 12.95
C LEU A 24 6.73 4.97 13.23
N GLY A 25 6.43 3.67 13.30
CA GLY A 25 7.44 2.62 13.45
C GLY A 25 8.14 2.20 12.15
N VAL A 26 7.49 2.26 10.98
CA VAL A 26 8.07 1.72 9.74
C VAL A 26 9.31 2.48 9.26
N VAL A 27 9.32 3.80 9.42
CA VAL A 27 10.36 4.70 8.89
C VAL A 27 11.64 4.75 9.76
N PRO A 28 11.57 4.94 11.09
CA PRO A 28 12.77 5.16 11.90
C PRO A 28 13.49 3.87 12.33
N LEU A 29 12.88 2.69 12.14
CA LEU A 29 13.49 1.43 12.55
C LEU A 29 14.70 1.08 11.69
N THR A 30 15.83 0.81 12.34
CA THR A 30 17.10 0.43 11.69
C THR A 30 17.07 -1.00 11.15
N ASN A 31 16.19 -1.85 11.68
CA ASN A 31 16.05 -3.23 11.24
C ASN A 31 14.99 -3.34 10.14
N ILE A 32 15.45 -3.51 8.90
CA ILE A 32 14.63 -3.58 7.69
C ILE A 32 13.54 -4.67 7.79
N VAL A 33 13.81 -5.79 8.48
CA VAL A 33 12.81 -6.85 8.67
C VAL A 33 11.66 -6.39 9.57
N HIS A 34 11.96 -5.61 10.61
CA HIS A 34 10.93 -5.08 11.50
C HIS A 34 10.10 -4.02 10.79
N SER A 35 10.72 -3.15 9.99
CA SER A 35 10.00 -2.21 9.13
C SER A 35 9.07 -2.94 8.14
N ALA A 36 9.57 -3.97 7.46
CA ALA A 36 8.74 -4.78 6.55
C ALA A 36 7.52 -5.40 7.25
N PHE A 37 7.70 -5.94 8.46
CA PHE A 37 6.60 -6.51 9.23
C PHE A 37 5.59 -5.44 9.66
N LEU A 38 6.05 -4.28 10.14
CA LEU A 38 5.17 -3.15 10.49
C LEU A 38 4.42 -2.58 9.29
N LEU A 39 5.01 -2.58 8.08
CA LEU A 39 4.31 -2.19 6.86
C LEU A 39 3.12 -3.12 6.57
N GLY A 40 3.31 -4.43 6.77
CA GLY A 40 2.23 -5.41 6.70
C GLY A 40 1.12 -5.15 7.73
N PHE A 41 1.51 -4.81 8.96
CA PHE A 41 0.57 -4.44 10.01
C PHE A 41 -0.23 -3.18 9.67
N VAL A 42 0.42 -2.12 9.20
CA VAL A 42 -0.22 -0.88 8.71
C VAL A 42 -1.20 -1.21 7.58
N SER A 43 -0.79 -2.04 6.62
CA SER A 43 -1.66 -2.47 5.52
C SER A 43 -2.88 -3.25 6.03
N ALA A 44 -2.72 -4.10 7.04
CA ALA A 44 -3.84 -4.81 7.65
C ALA A 44 -4.80 -3.88 8.41
N CYS A 45 -4.27 -2.87 9.11
CA CYS A 45 -5.08 -1.86 9.82
C CYS A 45 -5.93 -0.99 8.89
N THR A 46 -5.60 -0.87 7.59
CA THR A 46 -6.44 -0.13 6.63
C THR A 46 -7.70 -0.88 6.17
N ALA A 47 -7.78 -2.21 6.40
CA ALA A 47 -8.92 -3.00 5.91
C ALA A 47 -10.24 -2.78 6.68
N PRO A 48 -10.27 -2.72 8.03
CA PRO A 48 -11.52 -2.52 8.77
C PRO A 48 -12.28 -1.23 8.45
N PRO A 49 -11.63 -0.06 8.25
CA PRO A 49 -12.32 1.15 7.78
C PRO A 49 -13.11 0.95 6.49
N TYR A 50 -12.64 0.11 5.55
CA TYR A 50 -13.39 -0.20 4.32
C TYR A 50 -14.65 -1.05 4.59
N LEU A 51 -14.61 -1.95 5.56
CA LEU A 51 -15.80 -2.70 6.00
C LEU A 51 -16.83 -1.75 6.64
N SER A 52 -16.38 -0.76 7.41
CA SER A 52 -17.27 0.25 8.00
C SER A 52 -17.95 1.14 6.96
N LEU A 53 -17.37 1.25 5.76
CA LEU A 53 -17.91 2.01 4.63
C LEU A 53 -18.77 1.16 3.68
N ASP A 54 -19.23 -0.02 4.10
CA ASP A 54 -19.99 -0.99 3.30
C ASP A 54 -19.23 -1.48 2.04
N SER A 55 -17.89 -1.46 2.08
CA SER A 55 -17.02 -1.79 0.95
C SER A 55 -16.26 -3.11 1.13
N ASP A 56 -17.03 -4.20 1.23
CA ASP A 56 -16.51 -5.54 1.53
C ASP A 56 -15.51 -6.06 0.50
N PHE A 57 -15.75 -5.77 -0.78
CA PHE A 57 -14.84 -6.17 -1.87
C PHE A 57 -13.47 -5.51 -1.74
N ILE A 58 -13.45 -4.20 -1.46
CA ILE A 58 -12.20 -3.42 -1.34
C ILE A 58 -11.45 -3.86 -0.09
N ALA A 59 -12.15 -4.08 1.04
CA ALA A 59 -11.55 -4.62 2.25
C ALA A 59 -10.88 -5.98 2.02
N ALA A 60 -11.56 -6.90 1.32
CA ALA A 60 -11.00 -8.21 0.99
C ALA A 60 -9.80 -8.10 0.03
N ALA A 61 -9.89 -7.25 -0.99
CA ALA A 61 -8.80 -6.98 -1.92
C ALA A 61 -7.58 -6.36 -1.21
N GLN A 62 -7.80 -5.48 -0.23
CA GLN A 62 -6.74 -4.86 0.57
C GLN A 62 -5.91 -5.92 1.30
N VAL A 63 -6.58 -6.85 1.97
CA VAL A 63 -5.91 -7.94 2.69
C VAL A 63 -5.22 -8.90 1.69
N LEU A 64 -5.90 -9.27 0.60
CA LEU A 64 -5.35 -10.24 -0.35
C LEU A 64 -4.12 -9.71 -1.09
N ILE A 65 -4.16 -8.46 -1.56
CA ILE A 65 -3.10 -7.88 -2.39
C ILE A 65 -1.99 -7.29 -1.52
N TYR A 66 -2.31 -6.39 -0.59
CA TYR A 66 -1.28 -5.66 0.15
C TYR A 66 -0.67 -6.52 1.27
N VAL A 67 -1.50 -7.18 2.07
CA VAL A 67 -1.00 -8.04 3.16
C VAL A 67 -0.53 -9.39 2.63
N GLY A 68 -1.31 -10.00 1.74
CA GLY A 68 -1.09 -11.37 1.27
C GLY A 68 -0.02 -11.51 0.18
N ALA A 69 -0.01 -10.64 -0.83
CA ALA A 69 0.92 -10.76 -1.95
C ALA A 69 2.13 -9.82 -1.81
N VAL A 70 1.89 -8.52 -1.74
CA VAL A 70 2.94 -7.48 -1.78
C VAL A 70 3.81 -7.56 -0.53
N ASN A 71 3.22 -7.58 0.67
CA ASN A 71 4.00 -7.60 1.90
C ASN A 71 4.77 -8.92 2.10
N VAL A 72 4.18 -10.06 1.74
CA VAL A 72 4.88 -11.36 1.80
C VAL A 72 6.06 -11.37 0.83
N LEU A 73 5.89 -10.87 -0.39
CA LEU A 73 6.99 -10.72 -1.34
C LEU A 73 8.08 -9.78 -0.81
N LEU A 74 7.69 -8.68 -0.16
CA LEU A 74 8.61 -7.72 0.43
C LEU A 74 9.42 -8.35 1.57
N ILE A 75 8.77 -9.06 2.50
CA ILE A 75 9.45 -9.78 3.58
C ILE A 75 10.42 -10.81 2.99
N PHE A 76 9.99 -11.59 2.00
CA PHE A 76 10.85 -12.57 1.34
C PHE A 76 12.07 -11.91 0.68
N ALA A 77 11.87 -10.80 -0.03
CA ALA A 77 12.93 -10.04 -0.67
C ALA A 77 13.93 -9.48 0.36
N VAL A 78 13.44 -8.87 1.44
CA VAL A 78 14.26 -8.33 2.53
C VAL A 78 15.04 -9.44 3.23
N MET A 79 14.42 -10.59 3.49
CA MET A 79 15.09 -11.73 4.12
C MET A 79 16.18 -12.36 3.23
N LEU A 80 15.98 -12.39 1.91
CA LEU A 80 16.98 -12.87 0.94
C LEU A 80 18.15 -11.91 0.77
N MET A 81 17.96 -10.63 1.07
CA MET A 81 19.00 -9.64 1.02
C MET A 81 19.96 -9.90 2.20
N LYS A 82 21.15 -10.49 1.93
CA LYS A 82 22.19 -10.60 2.94
C LYS A 82 22.47 -9.22 3.49
N LYS A 83 22.42 -9.07 4.82
CA LYS A 83 22.89 -7.89 5.56
C LYS A 83 24.33 -7.60 5.11
N GLY A 84 24.47 -6.70 4.14
CA GLY A 84 25.75 -6.16 3.73
C GLY A 84 26.33 -5.44 4.94
N ALA A 85 27.61 -5.69 5.18
CA ALA A 85 28.37 -5.24 6.32
C ALA A 85 28.03 -3.82 6.77
N GLU A 86 28.03 -3.67 8.10
CA GLU A 86 28.26 -2.44 8.83
C GLU A 86 29.03 -1.42 8.00
N ASP A 87 28.35 -0.34 7.63
CA ASP A 87 28.99 0.96 7.62
C ASP A 87 28.02 1.93 8.28
N SER A 88 28.19 2.02 9.60
CA SER A 88 27.77 3.14 10.41
C SER A 88 28.53 4.38 9.95
N SER A 89 28.23 4.89 8.76
CA SER A 89 28.51 6.28 8.46
C SER A 89 27.19 7.02 8.68
N ALA A 90 27.20 7.79 9.75
CA ALA A 90 26.21 8.80 10.03
C ALA A 90 26.11 9.74 8.82
N TYR A 91 25.25 9.40 7.85
CA TYR A 91 24.52 10.40 7.10
C TYR A 91 23.41 10.95 8.02
N GLN A 92 23.79 11.44 9.21
CA GLN A 92 23.16 12.60 9.80
C GLN A 92 23.58 13.78 8.93
N THR A 93 23.07 13.81 7.70
CA THR A 93 23.20 14.98 6.86
C THR A 93 22.41 16.06 7.57
N ILE A 94 23.09 17.17 7.82
CA ILE A 94 22.62 18.48 8.29
C ILE A 94 21.48 19.07 7.39
N GLY A 95 20.82 18.25 6.58
CA GLY A 95 19.61 18.51 5.79
C GLY A 95 18.33 17.86 6.36
N ASP A 96 18.41 17.06 7.42
CA ASP A 96 17.22 16.41 8.05
C ASP A 96 16.17 17.43 8.55
N GLY A 97 16.62 18.63 8.93
CA GLY A 97 15.73 19.74 9.28
C GLY A 97 15.10 20.44 8.07
N ILE A 98 15.75 20.43 6.90
CA ILE A 98 15.23 21.09 5.68
C ILE A 98 14.15 20.23 5.01
N THR A 99 14.27 18.90 5.07
CA THR A 99 13.30 17.98 4.46
C THR A 99 12.00 17.89 5.25
N SER A 100 11.99 18.22 6.55
CA SER A 100 10.76 18.26 7.35
C SER A 100 9.89 19.49 7.03
N VAL A 101 10.49 20.60 6.59
CA VAL A 101 9.77 21.83 6.20
C VAL A 101 8.71 21.58 5.11
N PRO A 102 9.01 20.95 3.96
CA PRO A 102 8.00 20.67 2.96
C PRO A 102 6.97 19.64 3.43
N CYS A 103 7.36 18.64 4.24
CA CYS A 103 6.42 17.67 4.79
C CYS A 103 5.38 18.32 5.72
N ILE A 104 5.84 19.18 6.64
CA ILE A 104 4.96 19.93 7.54
C ILE A 104 4.10 20.92 6.74
N GLY A 105 4.67 21.59 5.74
CA GLY A 105 3.94 22.49 4.85
C GLY A 105 2.80 21.81 4.11
N ILE A 106 3.05 20.63 3.52
CA ILE A 106 2.03 19.84 2.82
C ILE A 106 0.95 19.36 3.80
N PHE A 107 1.35 18.91 5.00
CA PHE A 107 0.40 18.47 6.03
C PHE A 107 -0.54 19.60 6.46
N LEU A 108 0.00 20.78 6.79
CA LEU A 108 -0.79 21.94 7.19
C LEU A 108 -1.68 22.46 6.04
N LEU A 109 -1.17 22.45 4.80
CA LEU A 109 -1.96 22.86 3.64
C LEU A 109 -3.14 21.90 3.40
N SER A 110 -2.90 20.59 3.54
CA SER A 110 -3.93 19.56 3.40
C SER A 110 -4.99 19.72 4.49
N ASP A 111 -4.58 19.90 5.75
CA ASP A 111 -5.50 20.11 6.88
C ASP A 111 -6.34 21.39 6.71
N ASN A 112 -5.70 22.52 6.34
CA ASN A 112 -6.41 23.76 6.02
C ASN A 112 -7.39 23.58 4.86
N THR A 113 -7.03 22.82 3.83
CA THR A 113 -7.92 22.55 2.69
C THR A 113 -9.13 21.74 3.15
N ILE A 114 -8.91 20.71 3.96
CA ILE A 114 -9.98 19.83 4.48
C ILE A 114 -10.95 20.62 5.36
N LEU A 115 -10.44 21.49 6.25
CA LEU A 115 -11.25 22.29 7.18
C LEU A 115 -12.02 23.43 6.50
N ASN A 116 -11.42 24.09 5.50
CA ASN A 116 -12.06 25.19 4.78
C ASN A 116 -12.99 24.73 3.65
N THR A 117 -12.90 23.46 3.23
CA THR A 117 -13.82 22.90 2.23
C THR A 117 -15.16 22.58 2.88
N SER A 118 -16.24 23.16 2.36
CA SER A 118 -17.60 22.83 2.81
C SER A 118 -18.04 21.47 2.25
N TRP A 119 -17.91 20.42 3.06
CA TRP A 119 -18.34 19.07 2.71
C TRP A 119 -19.87 18.87 2.70
N SER A 120 -20.65 19.90 3.06
CA SER A 120 -22.11 19.84 3.16
C SER A 120 -22.79 19.53 1.82
N GLU A 121 -22.28 20.08 0.72
CA GLU A 121 -22.85 19.86 -0.62
C GLU A 121 -22.57 18.43 -1.11
N VAL A 122 -21.37 17.90 -0.82
CA VAL A 122 -20.98 16.52 -1.11
C VAL A 122 -21.81 15.52 -0.28
N TYR A 123 -22.07 15.83 1.00
CA TYR A 123 -22.89 15.00 1.87
C TYR A 123 -24.34 14.89 1.38
N LEU A 124 -24.92 15.99 0.88
CA LEU A 124 -26.27 15.98 0.30
C LEU A 124 -26.36 15.13 -0.97
N ILE A 125 -25.38 15.24 -1.88
CA ILE A 125 -25.33 14.43 -3.10
C ILE A 125 -25.15 12.94 -2.74
N ALA A 126 -24.26 12.62 -1.80
CA ALA A 126 -24.02 11.24 -1.35
C ALA A 126 -25.27 10.61 -0.70
N ARG A 127 -26.04 11.38 0.08
CA ARG A 127 -27.29 10.92 0.69
C ARG A 127 -28.41 10.75 -0.34
N SER A 128 -28.55 11.67 -1.31
CA SER A 128 -29.54 11.57 -2.39
C SER A 128 -29.37 10.28 -3.20
N ASN A 129 -28.12 9.89 -3.49
CA ASN A 129 -27.82 8.66 -4.23
C ASN A 129 -28.08 7.36 -3.43
N LYS A 130 -28.10 7.42 -2.10
CA LYS A 130 -28.44 6.27 -1.25
C LYS A 130 -29.94 5.97 -1.21
N ASP A 131 -30.81 6.96 -1.43
CA ASP A 131 -32.27 6.81 -1.35
C ASP A 131 -32.94 6.36 -2.67
N GLU A 132 -32.30 6.54 -3.83
CA GLU A 132 -32.92 6.24 -5.14
C GLU A 132 -32.82 4.76 -5.60
N GLY A 133 -32.30 3.84 -4.79
CA GLY A 133 -31.97 2.48 -5.23
C GLY A 133 -32.48 1.35 -4.35
N ILE A 134 -33.80 1.13 -4.28
CA ILE A 134 -34.40 -0.11 -3.73
C ILE A 134 -34.19 -1.26 -4.73
N VAL A 135 -32.93 -1.67 -4.90
CA VAL A 135 -32.55 -3.04 -5.25
C VAL A 135 -31.26 -3.28 -4.49
N PRO A 136 -31.19 -4.24 -3.54
CA PRO A 136 -29.93 -4.68 -2.95
C PRO A 136 -29.14 -5.40 -4.05
N MET A 137 -28.55 -4.60 -4.95
CA MET A 137 -27.62 -5.07 -5.95
C MET A 137 -26.33 -5.37 -5.20
N ASP A 138 -25.87 -6.61 -5.27
CA ASP A 138 -24.59 -7.00 -4.70
C ASP A 138 -23.49 -6.03 -5.19
N ASN A 139 -22.80 -5.36 -4.25
CA ASN A 139 -21.78 -4.35 -4.53
C ASN A 139 -20.71 -4.88 -5.50
N ILE A 140 -20.41 -6.17 -5.41
CA ILE A 140 -19.44 -6.87 -6.27
C ILE A 140 -19.93 -6.91 -7.72
N ARG A 141 -21.22 -7.20 -7.93
CA ARG A 141 -21.81 -7.29 -9.27
C ARG A 141 -21.77 -5.95 -9.98
N ARG A 142 -22.05 -4.86 -9.26
CA ARG A 142 -22.02 -3.50 -9.82
C ARG A 142 -20.60 -3.10 -10.24
N ILE A 143 -19.61 -3.30 -9.37
CA ILE A 143 -18.19 -3.04 -9.68
C ILE A 143 -17.76 -3.85 -10.91
N GLY A 144 -18.14 -5.14 -10.97
CA GLY A 144 -17.83 -5.99 -12.11
C GLY A 144 -18.47 -5.50 -13.42
N SER A 145 -19.73 -5.04 -13.39
CA SER A 145 -20.38 -4.50 -14.58
C SER A 145 -19.74 -3.19 -15.05
N GLU A 146 -19.43 -2.28 -14.13
CA GLU A 146 -18.81 -0.98 -14.47
C GLU A 146 -17.39 -1.17 -15.01
N LEU A 147 -16.62 -2.14 -14.47
CA LEU A 147 -15.28 -2.50 -14.95
C LEU A 147 -15.26 -2.94 -16.43
N VAL A 148 -16.24 -3.74 -16.84
CA VAL A 148 -16.27 -4.33 -18.19
C VAL A 148 -17.00 -3.43 -19.20
N THR A 149 -17.81 -2.48 -18.74
CA THR A 149 -18.58 -1.58 -19.62
C THR A 149 -17.94 -0.21 -19.73
N GLU A 150 -17.92 0.55 -18.63
CA GLU A 150 -17.43 1.93 -18.59
C GLU A 150 -15.90 2.01 -18.48
N PHE A 151 -15.31 1.18 -17.61
CA PHE A 151 -13.86 1.17 -17.34
C PHE A 151 -13.08 0.09 -18.13
N PHE A 152 -13.59 -0.32 -19.30
CA PHE A 152 -12.94 -1.34 -20.12
C PHE A 152 -11.51 -0.95 -20.54
N ILE A 153 -11.28 0.32 -20.90
CA ILE A 153 -9.96 0.80 -21.34
C ILE A 153 -8.93 0.75 -20.20
N PRO A 154 -9.18 1.31 -18.99
CA PRO A 154 -8.31 1.12 -17.84
C PRO A 154 -8.07 -0.35 -17.47
N PHE A 155 -9.10 -1.20 -17.56
CA PHE A 155 -8.98 -2.62 -17.26
C PHE A 155 -7.98 -3.33 -18.18
N GLU A 156 -8.07 -3.08 -19.48
CA GLU A 156 -7.13 -3.62 -20.48
C GLU A 156 -5.70 -3.13 -20.24
N LEU A 157 -5.54 -1.84 -19.88
CA LEU A 157 -4.23 -1.26 -19.58
C LEU A 157 -3.58 -1.92 -18.35
N MET A 158 -4.37 -2.21 -17.30
CA MET A 158 -3.86 -2.92 -16.13
C MET A 158 -3.42 -4.34 -16.49
N SER A 159 -4.18 -5.07 -17.31
CA SER A 159 -3.77 -6.39 -17.82
C SER A 159 -2.40 -6.33 -18.52
N LEU A 160 -2.19 -5.34 -19.39
CA LEU A 160 -0.92 -5.13 -20.09
C LEU A 160 0.23 -4.75 -19.14
N ILE A 161 -0.03 -3.91 -18.13
CA ILE A 161 0.95 -3.57 -17.09
C ILE A 161 1.35 -4.82 -16.30
N LEU A 162 0.40 -5.68 -15.91
CA LEU A 162 0.70 -6.94 -15.22
C LEU A 162 1.53 -7.88 -16.09
N LEU A 163 1.22 -7.98 -17.39
CA LEU A 163 2.01 -8.76 -18.35
C LEU A 163 3.45 -8.25 -18.43
N ILE A 164 3.64 -6.94 -18.58
CA ILE A 164 4.96 -6.31 -18.63
C ILE A 164 5.71 -6.55 -17.31
N ALA A 165 5.05 -6.40 -16.17
CA ALA A 165 5.65 -6.64 -14.86
C ALA A 165 6.13 -8.09 -14.71
N LEU A 166 5.33 -9.08 -15.16
CA LEU A 166 5.69 -10.49 -15.12
C LEU A 166 6.90 -10.79 -16.02
N VAL A 167 6.88 -10.34 -17.27
CA VAL A 167 7.99 -10.54 -18.21
C VAL A 167 9.25 -9.84 -17.70
N GLY A 168 9.13 -8.62 -17.18
CA GLY A 168 10.22 -7.86 -16.57
C GLY A 168 10.84 -8.57 -15.37
N ALA A 169 10.00 -9.07 -14.44
CA ALA A 169 10.47 -9.82 -13.28
C ALA A 169 11.22 -11.11 -13.67
N ILE A 170 10.67 -11.90 -14.61
CA ILE A 170 11.27 -13.17 -15.05
C ILE A 170 12.60 -12.95 -15.78
N THR A 171 12.65 -11.99 -16.70
CA THR A 171 13.86 -11.67 -17.46
C THR A 171 14.99 -11.18 -16.55
N LEU A 172 14.68 -10.30 -15.60
CA LEU A 172 15.64 -9.79 -14.61
C LEU A 172 16.16 -10.91 -13.69
N ALA A 173 15.27 -11.77 -13.20
CA ALA A 173 15.65 -12.90 -12.36
C ALA A 173 16.55 -13.90 -13.10
N ARG A 174 16.31 -14.13 -14.40
CA ARG A 174 17.10 -15.04 -15.23
C ARG A 174 18.47 -14.47 -15.62
N ALA A 175 18.55 -13.18 -15.95
CA ALA A 175 19.79 -12.54 -16.40
C ALA A 175 20.96 -12.70 -15.41
N ARG A 176 20.66 -12.67 -14.11
CA ARG A 176 21.67 -12.81 -13.05
C ARG A 176 22.36 -14.19 -13.03
N LYS A 177 21.68 -15.24 -13.50
CA LYS A 177 22.22 -16.60 -13.54
C LYS A 177 23.25 -16.78 -14.65
N THR A 178 23.01 -16.22 -15.84
CA THR A 178 23.88 -16.35 -17.01
C THR A 178 25.21 -15.61 -16.81
N ILE A 179 25.17 -14.35 -16.36
CA ILE A 179 26.38 -13.52 -16.14
C ILE A 179 27.35 -14.15 -15.12
N ASN A 180 26.81 -14.77 -14.06
CA ASN A 180 27.66 -15.41 -13.05
C ASN A 180 28.31 -16.71 -13.57
N SER A 181 27.69 -17.36 -14.56
CA SER A 181 28.24 -18.55 -15.22
C SER A 181 29.41 -18.19 -16.14
N GLU A 182 29.27 -17.16 -16.97
CA GLU A 182 30.33 -16.70 -17.88
C GLU A 182 31.55 -16.16 -17.12
N ARG A 183 31.34 -15.39 -16.03
CA ARG A 183 32.44 -14.94 -15.18
C ARG A 183 33.23 -16.07 -14.54
N LYS A 184 32.59 -17.19 -14.19
CA LYS A 184 33.30 -18.36 -13.65
C LYS A 184 34.18 -19.04 -14.72
N ILE A 185 33.70 -19.12 -15.96
CA ILE A 185 34.44 -19.73 -17.07
C ILE A 185 35.69 -18.91 -17.40
N LEU A 186 35.54 -17.59 -17.57
CA LEU A 186 36.67 -16.69 -17.86
C LEU A 186 37.70 -16.63 -16.72
N ARG A 187 37.26 -16.81 -15.47
CA ARG A 187 38.18 -16.89 -14.33
C ARG A 187 38.97 -18.19 -14.28
N ASN A 188 38.40 -19.31 -14.71
CA ASN A 188 39.11 -20.58 -14.79
C ASN A 188 40.10 -20.61 -15.96
N GLU A 189 39.78 -19.94 -17.07
CA GLU A 189 40.67 -19.85 -18.23
C GLU A 189 41.94 -19.00 -17.95
N LYS A 190 41.84 -17.97 -17.10
CA LYS A 190 43.00 -17.14 -16.69
C LYS A 190 43.92 -17.77 -15.65
N ASN A 191 43.54 -18.92 -15.08
CA ASN A 191 44.34 -19.64 -14.06
C ASN A 191 45.10 -20.84 -14.64
N PHE A 192 45.08 -21.03 -15.96
CA PHE A 192 45.93 -21.94 -16.72
C PHE A 192 46.97 -21.14 -17.52
#